data_AF-A0A6A1V598-F1
#
_entry.id   AF-A0A6A1V598-F1
#
_cell.length_a   1.000
_cell.length_b   1.000
_cell.length_c   1.000
_cell.angle_alpha   90.00
_cell.angle_beta   90.00
_cell.angle_gamma   90.00
#
_symmetry.space_group_name_H-M   'P 1'
#
loop_
_entity.id
_entity.type
_entity.pdbx_description
1 polymer ?
#
loop_
_entity_poly.entity_id
_entity_poly.type
_entity_poly.pdbx_seq_one_letter_code
_entity_poly.pdbx_strand_id
1 'polypeptide(L)'
;MKISKLVMARPPYFEKIAQICEEYGFFQIINHGGLEEVSALVDRLLRLISQALGLEKDCLQKRLGETPARTAQANFYPPCPDPELTLGLAVHTDLRALTVLRQSTEVTGLQVIKDGKWVAVDPVPNAFSSIWVISYR
;
A
#
# COMPACT_ATOMS: atom_id res chain seq x y z
N MET A 1 -20.73 0.09 -8.24
CA MET A 1 -20.63 -0.60 -6.94
C MET A 1 -20.49 0.46 -5.86
N LYS A 2 -21.50 0.65 -4.99
CA LYS A 2 -21.52 1.76 -4.01
C LYS A 2 -20.52 1.50 -2.87
N ILE A 3 -19.78 2.54 -2.49
CA ILE A 3 -18.76 2.61 -1.41
C ILE A 3 -19.29 2.13 -0.04
N SER A 4 -20.61 1.95 0.10
CA SER A 4 -21.29 1.53 1.32
C SER A 4 -21.18 0.05 1.70
N LYS A 5 -20.59 -0.84 0.87
CA LYS A 5 -20.41 -2.26 1.25
C LYS A 5 -19.06 -2.61 1.85
N LEU A 6 -18.10 -1.69 1.89
CA LEU A 6 -16.91 -1.86 2.72
C LEU A 6 -17.12 -1.30 4.12
N VAL A 7 -18.36 -1.13 4.60
CA VAL A 7 -18.66 -0.62 5.94
C VAL A 7 -18.32 -1.70 6.98
N MET A 8 -17.40 -1.33 7.87
CA MET A 8 -16.91 -2.05 9.06
C MET A 8 -16.12 -3.33 8.76
N ALA A 9 -14.79 -3.25 8.91
CA ALA A 9 -13.97 -4.46 9.03
C ALA A 9 -14.51 -5.27 10.23
N ARG A 10 -15.03 -6.47 9.96
CA ARG A 10 -15.41 -7.41 11.01
C ARG A 10 -14.15 -7.84 11.77
N PRO A 11 -14.24 -8.26 13.05
CA PRO A 11 -13.10 -8.66 13.87
C PRO A 11 -12.01 -9.51 13.16
N PRO A 12 -12.33 -10.55 12.36
CA PRO A 12 -11.30 -11.36 11.71
C PRO A 12 -10.47 -10.63 10.65
N TYR A 13 -10.95 -9.51 10.10
CA TYR A 13 -10.18 -8.72 9.13
C TYR A 13 -9.17 -7.79 9.81
N PHE A 14 -9.47 -7.32 11.03
CA PHE A 14 -8.56 -6.46 11.79
C PHE A 14 -7.28 -7.20 12.18
N GLU A 15 -7.43 -8.39 12.78
CA GLU A 15 -6.30 -9.25 13.15
C GLU A 15 -5.45 -9.61 11.94
N LYS A 16 -6.10 -9.89 10.80
CA LYS A 16 -5.41 -10.21 9.55
C LYS A 16 -4.63 -9.01 8.98
N ILE A 17 -5.20 -7.81 9.03
CA ILE A 17 -4.48 -6.58 8.61
C ILE A 17 -3.30 -6.32 9.55
N ALA A 18 -3.50 -6.45 10.86
CA ALA A 18 -2.43 -6.28 11.85
C ALA A 18 -1.27 -7.24 11.60
N GLN A 19 -1.57 -8.53 11.47
CA GLN A 19 -0.57 -9.55 11.16
C GLN A 19 0.15 -9.24 9.84
N ILE A 20 -0.57 -8.86 8.79
CA ILE A 20 0.07 -8.58 7.50
C ILE A 20 0.94 -7.31 7.55
N CYS A 21 0.49 -6.28 8.27
CA CYS A 21 1.28 -5.08 8.50
C CYS A 21 2.56 -5.39 9.27
N GLU A 22 2.51 -6.22 10.32
CA GLU A 22 3.67 -6.61 11.13
C GLU A 22 4.61 -7.57 10.39
N GLU A 23 4.08 -8.55 9.66
CA GLU A 23 4.85 -9.68 9.10
C GLU A 23 5.33 -9.42 7.67
N TYR A 24 4.60 -8.63 6.89
CA TYR A 24 4.89 -8.41 5.46
C TYR A 24 5.14 -6.94 5.12
N GLY A 25 4.57 -5.99 5.85
CA GLY A 25 4.71 -4.56 5.54
C GLY A 25 4.02 -4.12 4.23
N PHE A 26 3.30 -5.02 3.55
CA PHE A 26 2.52 -4.73 2.35
C PHE A 26 1.27 -5.60 2.26
N PHE A 27 0.22 -5.10 1.61
CA PHE A 27 -1.00 -5.85 1.34
C PHE A 27 -1.73 -5.29 0.12
N GLN A 28 -2.58 -6.09 -0.52
CA GLN A 28 -3.41 -5.64 -1.64
C GLN A 28 -4.85 -5.35 -1.20
N ILE A 29 -5.40 -4.26 -1.73
CA ILE A 29 -6.75 -3.75 -1.45
C ILE A 29 -7.55 -3.81 -2.73
N ILE A 30 -8.47 -4.76 -2.80
CA ILE A 30 -9.32 -4.99 -3.97
C ILE A 30 -10.56 -4.09 -3.95
N ASN A 31 -11.08 -3.76 -5.12
CA ASN A 31 -12.37 -3.10 -5.36
C ASN A 31 -12.50 -1.64 -4.89
N HIS A 32 -11.43 -0.84 -5.00
CA HIS A 32 -11.45 0.60 -4.67
C HIS A 32 -11.52 1.52 -5.91
N GLY A 33 -12.13 2.71 -5.72
CA GLY A 33 -12.52 3.68 -6.76
C GLY A 33 -11.42 4.63 -7.23
N GLY A 34 -11.81 5.79 -7.77
CA GLY A 34 -10.93 6.83 -8.32
C GLY A 34 -10.13 7.61 -7.27
N LEU A 35 -9.48 8.72 -7.67
CA LEU A 35 -8.53 9.47 -6.84
C LEU A 35 -9.13 10.00 -5.52
N GLU A 36 -10.39 10.44 -5.53
CA GLU A 36 -11.07 10.89 -4.31
C GLU A 36 -11.32 9.73 -3.34
N GLU A 37 -11.73 8.58 -3.87
CA GLU A 37 -11.92 7.35 -3.09
C GLU A 37 -10.59 6.80 -2.55
N VAL A 38 -9.48 6.99 -3.26
CA VAL A 38 -8.14 6.63 -2.80
C VAL A 38 -7.73 7.49 -1.60
N SER A 39 -8.05 8.79 -1.60
CA SER A 39 -7.75 9.65 -0.45
C SER A 39 -8.48 9.20 0.81
N ALA A 40 -9.80 8.94 0.69
CA ALA A 40 -10.61 8.41 1.79
C ALA A 40 -10.17 7.00 2.22
N LEU A 41 -9.69 6.18 1.28
CA LEU A 41 -9.10 4.89 1.56
C LEU A 41 -7.85 5.04 2.42
N VAL A 42 -6.91 5.90 2.02
CA VAL A 42 -5.66 6.16 2.78
C VAL A 42 -5.98 6.57 4.21
N ASP A 43 -6.93 7.49 4.42
CA ASP A 43 -7.33 7.91 5.76
C ASP A 43 -7.88 6.76 6.59
N ARG A 44 -8.70 5.91 5.97
CA ARG A 44 -9.23 4.74 6.63
C ARG A 44 -8.13 3.73 6.96
N LEU A 45 -7.18 3.50 6.07
CA LEU A 45 -6.05 2.59 6.32
C LEU A 45 -5.21 3.07 7.49
N LEU A 46 -4.87 4.36 7.55
CA LEU A 46 -4.11 4.92 8.67
C LEU A 46 -4.82 4.70 10.01
N ARG A 47 -6.15 4.79 10.04
CA ARG A 47 -6.93 4.46 11.23
C ARG A 47 -6.88 2.99 11.59
N LEU A 48 -7.10 2.12 10.60
CA LEU A 48 -7.06 0.67 10.80
C LEU A 48 -5.69 0.21 11.28
N ILE A 49 -4.60 0.74 10.70
CA ILE A 49 -3.22 0.46 11.09
C ILE A 49 -2.96 0.97 12.52
N SER A 50 -3.42 2.18 12.87
CA SER A 50 -3.27 2.69 14.23
C SER A 50 -3.91 1.72 15.24
N GLN A 51 -5.13 1.27 14.98
CA GLN A 51 -5.83 0.31 15.84
C GLN A 51 -5.16 -1.07 15.87
N ALA A 52 -4.68 -1.55 14.71
CA ALA A 52 -3.97 -2.82 14.59
C ALA A 52 -2.70 -2.87 15.44
N LEU A 53 -1.99 -1.73 15.54
CA LEU A 53 -0.80 -1.56 16.38
C LEU A 53 -1.14 -1.29 17.86
N GLY A 54 -2.41 -1.40 18.26
CA GLY A 54 -2.86 -1.12 19.62
C GLY A 54 -2.84 0.37 20.03
N LEU A 55 -2.75 1.29 19.06
CA LEU A 55 -2.74 2.73 19.29
C LEU A 55 -4.17 3.30 19.31
N GLU A 56 -4.29 4.56 19.76
CA GLU A 56 -5.51 5.34 19.55
C GLU A 56 -5.86 5.38 18.05
N LYS A 57 -7.15 5.20 17.72
CA LYS A 57 -7.64 5.05 16.35
C LYS A 57 -7.09 6.06 15.34
N ASP A 58 -6.94 7.31 15.73
CA ASP A 58 -6.49 8.38 14.83
C ASP A 58 -5.02 8.77 15.04
N CYS A 59 -4.23 7.95 15.78
CA CYS A 59 -2.85 8.26 16.18
C CYS A 59 -1.95 8.59 14.97
N LEU A 60 -1.93 7.74 13.94
CA LEU A 60 -1.09 7.98 12.77
C LEU A 60 -1.55 9.22 11.99
N GLN A 61 -2.85 9.45 11.86
CA GLN A 61 -3.35 10.66 11.19
C GLN A 61 -2.93 11.92 11.95
N LYS A 62 -3.07 11.94 13.28
CA LYS A 62 -2.61 13.06 14.12
C LYS A 62 -1.11 13.31 13.97
N ARG A 63 -0.30 12.25 13.85
CA ARG A 63 1.15 12.36 13.65
C ARG A 63 1.55 12.95 12.29
N LEU A 64 0.73 12.76 11.26
CA LEU A 64 0.96 13.34 9.94
C LEU A 64 0.52 14.82 9.85
N GLY A 65 -0.19 15.32 10.87
CA GLY A 65 -0.71 16.68 10.94
C GLY A 65 -2.09 16.84 10.31
N GLU A 66 -2.63 18.07 10.41
CA GLU A 66 -4.00 18.38 9.94
C GLU A 66 -4.12 18.34 8.41
N THR A 67 -3.05 18.68 7.70
CA THR A 67 -3.01 18.76 6.24
C THR A 67 -1.83 17.93 5.70
N PRO A 68 -1.90 16.59 5.78
CA PRO A 68 -0.79 15.75 5.35
C PRO A 68 -0.54 15.90 3.85
N ALA A 69 0.74 16.01 3.47
CA ALA A 69 1.12 16.09 2.07
C ALA A 69 0.72 14.82 1.32
N ARG A 70 -0.04 14.98 0.23
CA ARG A 70 -0.44 13.88 -0.67
C ARG A 70 0.13 14.13 -2.05
N THR A 71 0.81 13.13 -2.59
CA THR A 71 1.45 13.20 -3.90
C THR A 71 1.03 12.00 -4.73
N ALA A 72 0.62 12.22 -5.98
CA ALA A 72 0.42 11.17 -6.96
C ALA A 72 1.60 11.15 -7.93
N GLN A 73 2.08 9.96 -8.27
CA GLN A 73 3.11 9.74 -9.28
C GLN A 73 2.61 8.66 -10.24
N ALA A 74 2.80 8.90 -11.54
CA ALA A 74 2.58 7.90 -12.58
C ALA A 74 3.94 7.50 -13.13
N ASN A 75 4.18 6.18 -13.19
CA ASN A 75 5.40 5.62 -13.74
C ASN A 75 5.08 4.88 -15.03
N PHE A 76 5.87 5.12 -16.07
CA PHE A 76 5.75 4.44 -17.35
C PHE A 76 7.09 3.76 -17.67
N TYR A 77 7.06 2.43 -17.79
CA TYR A 77 8.23 1.61 -18.06
C TYR A 77 8.10 1.00 -19.46
N PRO A 78 8.79 1.55 -20.48
CA PRO A 78 8.75 0.99 -21.82
C PRO A 78 9.46 -0.38 -21.88
N PRO A 79 9.20 -1.20 -22.92
CA PRO A 79 9.95 -2.43 -23.15
C PRO A 79 11.46 -2.18 -23.16
N CYS A 80 12.20 -3.03 -22.46
CA CYS A 80 13.65 -2.94 -22.34
C CYS A 80 14.32 -4.09 -23.13
N PRO A 81 15.31 -3.81 -24.00
CA PRO A 81 16.05 -4.86 -24.71
C PRO A 81 16.82 -5.80 -23.79
N ASP A 82 17.37 -5.27 -22.70
CA ASP A 82 18.23 -5.99 -21.74
C ASP A 82 17.67 -5.90 -20.31
N PRO A 83 16.53 -6.55 -20.00
CA PRO A 83 15.83 -6.41 -18.72
C PRO A 83 16.60 -7.01 -17.54
N GLU A 84 17.53 -7.95 -17.78
CA GLU A 84 18.37 -8.53 -16.72
C GLU A 84 19.46 -7.58 -16.23
N LEU A 85 19.80 -6.56 -17.03
CA LEU A 85 20.84 -5.58 -16.72
C LEU A 85 20.27 -4.19 -16.36
N THR A 86 18.95 -4.02 -16.45
CA THR A 86 18.30 -2.72 -16.31
C THR A 86 17.24 -2.77 -15.22
N LEU A 87 17.26 -1.81 -14.30
CA LEU A 87 16.20 -1.59 -13.33
C LEU A 87 15.19 -0.58 -13.87
N GLY A 88 13.90 -0.91 -13.84
CA GLY A 88 12.84 0.07 -14.16
C GLY A 88 12.81 1.21 -13.15
N LEU A 89 13.00 0.90 -11.87
CA LEU A 89 13.13 1.87 -10.77
C LEU A 89 14.23 1.39 -9.83
N ALA A 90 15.05 2.32 -9.34
CA ALA A 90 16.12 1.98 -8.39
C ALA A 90 15.53 1.33 -7.13
N VAL A 91 16.29 0.41 -6.52
CA VAL A 91 15.91 -0.20 -5.24
C VAL A 91 15.85 0.89 -4.17
N HIS A 92 14.70 1.02 -3.50
CA HIS A 92 14.50 2.04 -2.48
C HIS A 92 13.44 1.62 -1.47
N THR A 93 13.34 2.39 -0.40
CA THR A 93 12.22 2.37 0.54
C THR A 93 11.49 3.70 0.43
N ASP A 94 10.17 3.67 0.44
CA ASP A 94 9.37 4.87 0.34
C ASP A 94 9.63 5.81 1.53
N LEU A 95 9.82 7.09 1.23
CA LEU A 95 9.93 8.14 2.25
C LEU A 95 8.56 8.59 2.78
N ARG A 96 7.48 7.98 2.29
CA ARG A 96 6.10 8.33 2.63
C ARG A 96 5.58 7.36 3.69
N ALA A 97 4.72 7.87 4.58
CA ALA A 97 4.15 7.05 5.64
C ALA A 97 3.27 5.92 5.12
N LEU A 98 2.60 6.12 3.98
CA LEU A 98 1.80 5.11 3.31
C LEU A 98 1.76 5.39 1.81
N THR A 99 1.99 4.35 1.01
CA THR A 99 1.86 4.40 -0.45
C THR A 99 0.78 3.42 -0.88
N VAL A 100 -0.12 3.89 -1.76
CA VAL A 100 -1.14 3.06 -2.41
C VAL A 100 -0.87 3.10 -3.91
N LEU A 101 -0.50 1.95 -4.47
CA LEU A 101 -0.04 1.79 -5.84
C LEU A 101 -1.08 1.02 -6.66
N ARG A 102 -1.41 1.53 -7.85
CA ARG A 102 -2.18 0.79 -8.86
C ARG A 102 -1.25 0.23 -9.92
N GLN A 103 -1.23 -1.09 -10.07
CA GLN A 103 -0.42 -1.77 -11.08
C GLN A 103 -1.24 -2.01 -12.36
N SER A 104 -0.55 -2.06 -13.51
CA SER A 104 -1.15 -2.64 -14.73
C SER A 104 -1.33 -4.14 -14.53
N THR A 105 -2.44 -4.70 -14.99
CA THR A 105 -2.70 -6.16 -14.95
C THR A 105 -2.02 -6.94 -16.07
N GLU A 106 -1.42 -6.24 -17.03
CA GLU A 106 -0.80 -6.86 -18.22
C GLU A 106 0.68 -7.20 -18.01
N VAL A 107 1.33 -6.62 -16.99
CA VAL A 107 2.76 -6.77 -16.74
C VAL A 107 3.02 -6.90 -15.24
N THR A 108 3.76 -7.94 -14.84
CA THR A 108 4.33 -8.05 -13.49
C THR A 108 5.69 -7.33 -13.48
N GLY A 109 5.88 -6.39 -12.55
CA GLY A 109 7.15 -5.68 -12.40
C GLY A 109 7.47 -5.20 -10.98
N LEU A 110 6.48 -5.12 -10.09
CA LEU A 110 6.73 -4.79 -8.69
C LEU A 110 7.39 -5.98 -7.98
N GLN A 111 8.47 -5.67 -7.26
CA GLN A 111 9.14 -6.60 -6.37
C GLN A 111 9.38 -5.93 -5.02
N VAL A 112 9.31 -6.72 -3.95
CA VAL A 112 9.65 -6.30 -2.59
C VAL A 112 10.75 -7.18 -2.04
N ILE A 113 11.57 -6.64 -1.14
CA ILE A 113 12.59 -7.42 -0.44
C ILE A 113 11.99 -7.89 0.90
N LYS A 114 11.88 -9.20 1.09
CA LYS A 114 11.51 -9.83 2.36
C LYS A 114 12.58 -10.83 2.77
N ASP A 115 13.08 -10.73 4.00
CA ASP A 115 14.12 -11.61 4.55
C ASP A 115 15.36 -11.73 3.64
N GLY A 116 15.77 -10.60 3.04
CA GLY A 116 16.91 -10.51 2.12
C GLY A 116 16.66 -11.10 0.73
N LYS A 117 15.42 -11.50 0.40
CA LYS A 117 15.05 -12.11 -0.88
C LYS A 117 14.04 -11.26 -1.63
N TRP A 118 14.18 -11.22 -2.95
CA TRP A 118 13.21 -10.60 -3.83
C TRP A 118 11.95 -11.46 -3.94
N VAL A 119 10.80 -10.83 -3.74
CA VAL A 119 9.46 -11.42 -3.89
C VAL A 119 8.69 -10.61 -4.92
N ALA A 120 8.23 -11.27 -5.98
CA ALA A 120 7.37 -10.63 -6.98
C ALA A 120 5.97 -10.39 -6.40
N VAL A 121 5.37 -9.25 -6.73
CA VAL A 121 4.01 -8.89 -6.31
C VAL A 121 3.11 -8.80 -7.53
N ASP A 122 2.47 -9.90 -7.87
CA ASP A 122 1.60 -9.98 -9.04
C ASP A 122 0.41 -9.01 -8.95
N PRO A 123 0.04 -8.36 -10.07
CA PRO A 123 -1.09 -7.46 -10.10
C PRO A 123 -2.40 -8.23 -9.97
N VAL A 124 -3.25 -7.84 -9.02
CA VAL A 124 -4.60 -8.37 -8.89
C VAL A 124 -5.59 -7.42 -9.57
N PRO A 125 -6.49 -7.92 -10.45
CA PRO A 125 -7.50 -7.08 -11.09
C PRO A 125 -8.34 -6.30 -10.08
N ASN A 126 -8.54 -5.01 -10.37
CA ASN A 126 -9.25 -4.07 -9.50
C ASN A 126 -8.61 -3.88 -8.11
N ALA A 127 -7.31 -4.13 -7.95
CA ALA A 127 -6.60 -3.97 -6.69
C ALA A 127 -5.60 -2.81 -6.68
N PHE A 128 -5.34 -2.30 -5.49
CA PHE A 128 -4.19 -1.46 -5.17
C PHE A 128 -3.24 -2.22 -4.25
N SER A 129 -1.93 -2.15 -4.49
CA SER A 129 -0.93 -2.58 -3.53
C SER A 129 -0.65 -1.45 -2.53
N SER A 130 -0.88 -1.68 -1.25
CA SER A 130 -0.46 -0.80 -0.17
C SER A 130 0.93 -1.22 0.29
N ILE A 131 1.88 -0.29 0.30
CA ILE A 131 3.22 -0.46 0.86
C ILE A 131 3.31 0.42 2.08
N TRP A 132 3.67 -0.19 3.21
CA TRP A 132 3.86 0.50 4.48
C TRP A 132 5.30 0.35 4.93
N VAL A 133 5.94 1.48 5.23
CA VAL A 133 7.31 1.49 5.75
C VAL A 133 7.24 1.68 7.26
N ILE A 134 7.60 0.63 8.00
CA ILE A 134 7.95 0.77 9.41
C ILE A 134 9.44 1.03 9.47
N SER A 135 9.82 2.26 9.81
CA SER A 135 11.16 2.49 10.33
C SER A 135 11.22 1.95 11.75
N TYR A 136 11.40 0.64 11.91
CA TYR A 136 11.92 0.12 13.18
C TYR A 136 13.41 0.44 13.23
N ARG A 137 13.78 1.33 14.15
CA ARG A 137 15.01 1.10 14.92
C ARG A 137 14.68 0.14 16.04
#